data_AF-A0A822AXN3-F1
#
_entry.id   AF-A0A822AXN3-F1
#
_cell.length_a   1.000
_cell.length_b   1.000
_cell.length_c   1.000
_cell.angle_alpha   90.00
_cell.angle_beta   90.00
_cell.angle_gamma   90.00
#
_symmetry.space_group_name_H-M   'P 1'
#
loop_
_entity.id
_entity.type
_entity.pdbx_description
1 polymer ?
#
loop_
_entity_poly.entity_id
_entity_poly.type
_entity_poly.pdbx_seq_one_letter_code
_entity_poly.pdbx_strand_id
1 'polypeptide(L)'
;MAMLKLSHVYSFDTMVNILQAMPNLTNLKVDTFFTDCDGYRWAEMRDNYLPKLKIFRLQIHMKLLDKSHNARYVYELVDSFRNRFWLEKTSMLTSITVLKTDNDAEDHLQSLLDRAPN
;
A
#
# COMPACT_ATOMS: atom_id res chain seq x y z
N MET A 1 -11.37 4.18 21.34
CA MET A 1 -11.15 4.02 19.88
C MET A 1 -9.81 3.32 19.72
N ALA A 2 -9.75 2.15 19.08
CA ALA A 2 -8.50 1.38 18.96
C ALA A 2 -7.73 1.80 17.71
N MET A 3 -6.46 2.18 17.89
CA MET A 3 -5.54 2.61 16.85
C MET A 3 -4.25 1.80 16.94
N LEU A 4 -3.74 1.38 15.78
CA LEU A 4 -2.45 0.73 15.64
C LEU A 4 -1.63 1.46 14.59
N LYS A 5 -0.37 1.76 14.93
CA LYS A 5 0.63 2.26 14.00
C LYS A 5 1.73 1.20 13.90
N LEU A 6 1.92 0.66 12.70
CA LEU A 6 3.02 -0.24 12.39
C LEU A 6 4.02 0.54 11.53
N SER A 7 5.28 0.56 11.96
CA SER A 7 6.37 1.24 11.27
C SER A 7 7.44 0.24 10.87
N HIS A 8 8.01 0.39 9.68
CA HIS A 8 9.11 -0.43 9.18
C HIS A 8 8.79 -1.93 9.20
N VAL A 9 7.59 -2.29 8.76
CA VAL A 9 7.23 -3.70 8.67
C VAL A 9 7.93 -4.32 7.46
N TYR A 10 8.53 -5.50 7.66
CA TYR A 10 9.32 -6.20 6.64
C TYR A 10 8.65 -7.47 6.10
N SER A 11 7.49 -7.86 6.63
CA SER A 11 6.75 -9.06 6.21
C SER A 11 5.24 -8.83 6.30
N PHE A 12 4.54 -9.08 5.19
CA PHE A 12 3.08 -9.03 5.15
C PHE A 12 2.45 -10.07 6.07
N ASP A 13 2.97 -11.31 6.08
CA ASP A 13 2.39 -12.39 6.90
C ASP A 13 2.50 -12.10 8.40
N THR A 14 3.64 -11.57 8.85
CA THR A 14 3.81 -11.15 10.25
C THR A 14 2.78 -10.08 10.63
N MET A 15 2.54 -9.13 9.72
CA MET A 15 1.56 -8.08 9.93
C MET A 15 0.14 -8.64 10.01
N VAL A 16 -0.22 -9.56 9.10
CA VAL A 16 -1.55 -10.20 9.10
C VAL A 16 -1.80 -10.90 10.43
N ASN A 17 -0.82 -11.63 10.96
CA ASN A 17 -0.95 -12.29 12.27
C ASN A 17 -1.25 -11.30 13.41
N ILE A 18 -0.61 -10.12 13.39
CA ILE A 18 -0.88 -9.05 14.37
C ILE A 18 -2.30 -8.49 14.19
N LEU A 19 -2.70 -8.21 12.94
CA LEU A 19 -3.99 -7.60 12.63
C LEU A 19 -5.16 -8.54 12.94
N GLN A 20 -5.00 -9.84 12.71
CA GLN A 20 -5.97 -10.88 13.07
C GLN A 20 -6.29 -10.91 14.57
N ALA A 21 -5.31 -10.63 15.41
CA ALA A 21 -5.51 -10.55 16.86
C ALA A 21 -6.28 -9.28 17.30
N MET A 22 -6.58 -8.36 16.38
CA MET A 22 -7.17 -7.05 16.68
C MET A 22 -8.46 -6.76 15.88
N PRO A 23 -9.51 -7.60 15.95
CA PRO A 23 -10.72 -7.44 15.13
C PRO A 23 -11.52 -6.15 15.41
N ASN A 24 -11.27 -5.51 16.57
CA ASN A 24 -11.90 -4.24 16.95
C ASN A 24 -11.12 -3.00 16.50
N LEU A 25 -10.07 -3.16 15.71
CA LEU A 25 -9.24 -2.06 15.24
C LEU A 25 -10.05 -1.12 14.34
N THR A 26 -10.05 0.17 14.68
CA THR A 26 -10.83 1.19 13.96
C THR A 26 -9.96 2.08 13.08
N ASN A 27 -8.67 2.18 13.41
CA ASN A 27 -7.69 2.98 12.68
C ASN A 27 -6.37 2.21 12.56
N LEU A 28 -5.88 2.07 11.33
CA LEU A 28 -4.63 1.42 11.01
C LEU A 28 -3.77 2.37 10.18
N LYS A 29 -2.55 2.63 10.67
CA LYS A 29 -1.49 3.26 9.89
C LYS A 29 -0.34 2.27 9.72
N VAL A 30 0.07 2.06 8.48
CA VAL A 30 1.15 1.13 8.12
C VAL A 30 2.17 1.86 7.29
N ASP A 31 3.41 1.75 7.71
CA ASP A 31 4.59 2.21 7.00
C ASP A 31 5.47 0.98 6.75
N THR A 32 5.65 0.62 5.48
CA THR A 32 6.25 -0.66 5.06
C THR A 32 7.26 -0.49 3.94
N PHE A 33 8.23 -1.40 3.88
CA PHE A 33 9.17 -1.52 2.75
C PHE A 33 8.88 -2.72 1.84
N PHE A 34 8.01 -3.63 2.25
CA PHE A 34 7.71 -4.81 1.45
C PHE A 34 6.75 -4.44 0.31
N THR A 35 7.05 -4.95 -0.87
CA THR A 35 6.36 -4.62 -2.10
C THR A 35 5.32 -5.67 -2.49
N ASP A 36 5.44 -6.88 -1.94
CA ASP A 36 4.68 -8.10 -2.21
C ASP A 36 3.21 -8.06 -1.74
N CYS A 37 2.71 -6.89 -1.34
CA CYS A 37 1.32 -6.70 -0.97
C CYS A 37 0.65 -5.62 -1.81
N ASP A 38 -0.15 -6.10 -2.75
CA ASP A 38 -0.99 -5.28 -3.60
C ASP A 38 -2.32 -4.88 -2.92
N GLY A 39 -3.09 -4.02 -3.59
CA GLY A 39 -4.38 -3.55 -3.12
C GLY A 39 -5.44 -4.64 -3.01
N TYR A 40 -5.30 -5.77 -3.70
CA TYR A 40 -6.23 -6.89 -3.59
C TYR A 40 -6.00 -7.66 -2.28
N ARG A 41 -4.74 -7.98 -1.95
CA ARG A 41 -4.39 -8.63 -0.68
C ARG A 41 -4.76 -7.78 0.53
N TRP A 42 -4.58 -6.46 0.43
CA TRP A 42 -5.02 -5.54 1.47
C TRP A 42 -6.55 -5.49 1.63
N ALA A 43 -7.29 -5.56 0.52
CA ALA A 43 -8.75 -5.59 0.55
C ALA A 43 -9.26 -6.87 1.23
N GLU A 44 -8.74 -8.02 0.83
CA GLU A 44 -9.05 -9.33 1.42
C GLU A 44 -8.75 -9.36 2.92
N MET A 45 -7.56 -8.91 3.32
CA MET A 45 -7.14 -8.84 4.73
C MET A 45 -8.14 -8.03 5.56
N ARG A 46 -8.58 -6.88 5.04
CA ARG A 46 -9.51 -6.02 5.78
C ARG A 46 -10.88 -6.68 5.94
N ASP A 47 -11.45 -7.22 4.88
CA ASP A 47 -12.79 -7.81 4.94
C ASP A 47 -12.81 -9.07 5.83
N ASN A 48 -11.71 -9.83 5.85
CA ASN A 48 -11.61 -11.05 6.66
C ASN A 48 -11.25 -10.78 8.13
N TYR A 49 -10.38 -9.81 8.42
CA TYR A 49 -9.77 -9.69 9.76
C TYR A 49 -10.08 -8.38 10.47
N LEU A 50 -10.42 -7.31 9.75
CA LEU A 50 -10.58 -5.96 10.31
C LEU A 50 -11.94 -5.35 9.96
N PRO A 51 -13.07 -6.00 10.34
CA PRO A 51 -14.42 -5.58 9.92
C PRO A 51 -14.80 -4.18 10.46
N LYS A 52 -14.19 -3.74 11.56
CA LYS A 52 -14.44 -2.42 12.17
C LYS A 52 -13.49 -1.32 11.68
N LEU A 53 -12.61 -1.62 10.72
CA LEU A 53 -11.64 -0.65 10.23
C LEU A 53 -12.33 0.45 9.43
N LYS A 54 -12.25 1.66 9.98
CA LYS A 54 -12.80 2.87 9.37
C LYS A 54 -11.71 3.66 8.66
N ILE A 55 -10.57 3.83 9.30
CA ILE A 55 -9.47 4.63 8.77
C ILE A 55 -8.31 3.70 8.44
N PHE A 56 -7.87 3.74 7.18
CA PHE A 56 -6.70 3.02 6.73
C PHE A 56 -5.73 4.01 6.09
N ARG A 57 -4.47 3.96 6.53
CA ARG A 57 -3.37 4.76 5.98
C ARG A 57 -2.21 3.83 5.67
N LEU A 58 -1.92 3.65 4.40
CA LEU A 58 -0.78 2.89 3.95
C LEU A 58 0.27 3.83 3.37
N GLN A 59 1.52 3.60 3.74
CA GLN A 59 2.71 4.19 3.14
C GLN A 59 3.68 3.07 2.79
N ILE A 60 3.87 2.84 1.49
CA ILE A 60 4.83 1.86 0.97
C ILE A 60 6.07 2.62 0.54
N HIS A 61 7.23 2.18 1.00
CA HIS A 61 8.56 2.69 0.68
C HIS A 61 9.30 1.71 -0.20
N MET A 62 9.49 2.04 -1.47
CA MET A 62 10.14 1.15 -2.44
C MET A 62 11.47 1.72 -2.91
N LYS A 63 12.53 0.90 -2.93
CA LYS A 63 13.79 1.22 -3.59
C LYS A 63 13.77 0.66 -5.01
N LEU A 64 14.05 1.51 -6.00
CA LEU A 64 14.13 1.11 -7.40
C LEU A 64 15.59 0.73 -7.71
N LEU A 65 15.88 -0.56 -7.84
CA LEU A 65 17.23 -1.06 -8.14
C LEU A 65 17.51 -1.21 -9.65
N ASP A 66 16.45 -1.26 -10.47
CA ASP A 66 16.45 -1.39 -11.94
C ASP A 66 15.31 -0.56 -12.56
N LYS A 67 15.63 0.30 -13.52
CA LYS A 67 14.72 1.34 -14.05
C LYS A 67 13.48 0.76 -14.77
N SER A 68 13.61 -0.36 -15.49
CA SER A 68 12.53 -0.84 -16.38
C SER A 68 11.56 -1.81 -15.69
N HIS A 69 12.09 -2.80 -14.98
CA HIS A 69 11.27 -3.78 -14.26
C HIS A 69 10.53 -3.16 -13.07
N ASN A 70 11.18 -2.24 -12.34
CA ASN A 70 10.54 -1.66 -11.16
C ASN A 70 9.47 -0.63 -11.50
N ALA A 71 9.54 0.04 -12.65
CA ALA A 71 8.54 1.03 -13.01
C ALA A 71 7.20 0.38 -13.40
N ARG A 72 7.24 -0.71 -14.16
CA ARG A 72 6.06 -1.54 -14.42
C ARG A 72 5.48 -2.11 -13.13
N TYR A 73 6.34 -2.62 -12.25
CA TYR A 73 5.92 -3.14 -10.96
C TYR A 73 5.21 -2.08 -10.10
N VAL A 74 5.77 -0.87 -10.02
CA VAL A 74 5.14 0.25 -9.29
C VAL A 74 3.78 0.59 -9.90
N TYR A 75 3.69 0.61 -11.24
CA TYR A 75 2.42 0.86 -11.92
C TYR A 75 1.37 -0.20 -11.57
N GLU A 76 1.71 -1.49 -11.69
CA GLU A 76 0.82 -2.60 -11.33
C GLU A 76 0.43 -2.55 -9.84
N LEU A 77 1.36 -2.20 -8.96
CA LEU A 77 1.07 -1.99 -7.55
C LEU A 77 0.09 -0.85 -7.34
N VAL A 78 0.32 0.33 -7.92
CA VAL A 78 -0.59 1.48 -7.80
C VAL A 78 -1.97 1.13 -8.37
N ASP A 79 -2.01 0.48 -9.53
CA ASP A 79 -3.23 0.08 -10.23
C ASP A 79 -4.07 -0.90 -9.39
N SER A 80 -3.42 -1.81 -8.66
CA SER A 80 -4.11 -2.72 -7.74
C SER A 80 -4.89 -2.00 -6.62
N PHE A 81 -4.50 -0.78 -6.25
CA PHE A 81 -5.24 0.08 -5.30
C PHE A 81 -6.31 0.96 -5.97
N ARG A 82 -6.39 0.97 -7.31
CA ARG A 82 -7.43 1.69 -8.07
C ARG A 82 -8.65 0.81 -8.38
N ASN A 83 -8.90 -0.21 -7.57
CA ASN A 83 -10.07 -1.05 -7.71
C ASN A 83 -11.30 -0.51 -6.96
N ARG A 84 -12.48 -1.03 -7.29
CA ARG A 84 -13.77 -0.58 -6.74
C ARG A 84 -13.82 -0.55 -5.21
N PHE A 85 -13.18 -1.51 -4.54
CA PHE A 85 -13.14 -1.57 -3.09
C PHE A 85 -12.50 -0.32 -2.47
N TRP A 86 -11.39 0.14 -3.03
CA TRP A 86 -10.68 1.33 -2.53
C TRP A 86 -11.38 2.63 -2.94
N LEU A 87 -11.96 2.67 -4.14
CA LEU A 87 -12.65 3.84 -4.66
C LEU A 87 -13.96 4.14 -3.92
N GLU A 88 -14.73 3.12 -3.54
CA GLU A 88 -16.03 3.31 -2.86
C GLU A 88 -15.89 3.56 -1.35
N LYS A 89 -14.75 3.19 -0.75
CA LYS A 89 -14.51 3.35 0.70
C LYS A 89 -13.76 4.67 0.97
N THR A 90 -14.50 5.78 0.93
CA THR A 90 -14.01 7.18 1.05
C THR A 90 -13.16 7.51 2.29
N SER A 91 -13.14 6.67 3.32
CA SER A 91 -12.32 6.83 4.53
C SER A 91 -10.92 6.19 4.45
N MET A 92 -10.56 5.66 3.28
CA MET A 92 -9.29 4.99 3.04
C MET A 92 -8.33 5.92 2.29
N LEU A 93 -7.18 6.18 2.89
CA LEU A 93 -6.14 7.02 2.31
C LEU A 93 -4.92 6.14 2.03
N THR A 94 -4.73 5.77 0.78
CA THR A 94 -3.53 5.05 0.36
C THR A 94 -2.53 6.05 -0.20
N SER A 95 -1.31 6.08 0.36
CA SER A 95 -0.19 6.84 -0.19
C SER A 95 0.92 5.85 -0.55
N ILE A 96 1.40 5.90 -1.78
CA ILE A 96 2.56 5.10 -2.19
C ILE A 96 3.72 6.07 -2.34
N THR A 97 4.77 5.91 -1.52
CA THR A 97 5.94 6.77 -1.54
C THR A 97 7.12 6.00 -2.12
N VAL A 98 7.48 6.29 -3.36
CA VAL A 98 8.63 5.65 -3.99
C VAL A 98 9.92 6.34 -3.49
N LEU A 99 10.76 5.63 -2.73
CA LEU A 99 12.04 6.13 -2.27
C LEU A 99 13.09 5.89 -3.36
N LYS A 100 13.34 6.92 -4.16
CA LYS A 100 14.34 6.89 -5.24
C LYS A 100 15.75 6.86 -4.63
N THR A 101 16.60 5.95 -5.12
CA THR A 101 18.03 5.92 -4.75
C THR A 101 18.94 6.42 -5.87
N ASP A 102 18.43 6.73 -7.06
CA ASP A 102 19.21 7.36 -8.15
C ASP A 102 18.37 8.34 -8.99
N ASN A 103 18.98 9.48 -9.33
CA ASN A 103 18.35 10.65 -9.96
C ASN A 103 17.71 10.37 -11.33
N ASP A 104 18.12 9.33 -12.05
CA ASP A 104 17.63 9.04 -13.40
C ASP A 104 16.32 8.22 -13.44
N ALA A 105 15.85 7.69 -12.31
CA ALA A 105 14.61 6.91 -12.25
C ALA A 105 13.35 7.80 -12.22
N GLU A 106 13.53 9.12 -12.10
CA GLU A 106 12.48 10.12 -11.91
C GLU A 106 11.65 10.38 -13.18
N ASP A 107 12.30 10.58 -14.32
CA ASP A 107 11.63 10.91 -15.58
C ASP A 107 10.78 9.75 -16.11
N HIS A 108 11.23 8.51 -15.90
CA HIS A 108 10.51 7.33 -16.38
C HIS A 108 9.25 7.05 -15.54
N LEU A 109 9.33 7.20 -14.21
CA LEU A 109 8.18 7.02 -13.32
C LEU A 109 7.16 8.12 -13.49
N GLN A 110 7.59 9.38 -13.61
CA GLN A 110 6.67 10.49 -13.83
C GLN A 110 5.95 10.32 -15.17
N SER A 111 6.65 9.91 -16.23
CA SER A 111 6.04 9.60 -17.53
C SER A 111 5.00 8.47 -17.45
N LEU A 112 5.20 7.46 -16.60
CA LEU A 112 4.24 6.36 -16.43
C LEU A 112 3.03 6.76 -15.58
N LEU A 113 3.23 7.59 -14.55
CA LEU A 113 2.15 8.13 -13.73
C LEU A 113 1.29 9.14 -14.52
N ASP A 114 1.91 9.97 -15.37
CA ASP A 114 1.22 10.93 -16.24
C ASP A 114 0.47 10.25 -17.40
N ARG A 115 0.89 9.04 -17.80
CA ARG A 115 0.20 8.20 -18.80
C ARG A 115 -0.91 7.34 -18.20
N ALA A 116 -1.01 7.26 -16.88
CA ALA A 116 -2.11 6.55 -16.22
C ALA A 116 -3.38 7.41 -16.30
N PRO A 117 -4.48 6.95 -16.90
CA PRO A 117 -5.71 7.72 -16.92
C PRO A 117 -6.21 7.97 -15.49
N ASN A 118 -6.75 9.18 -15.27
CA ASN A 118 -7.29 9.67 -14.00
C ASN A 118 -8.43 8.79 -13.47
#